data_AF-A0A923U684-F1
#
_entry.id   AF-A0A923U684-F1
#
_cell.length_a   1.000
_cell.length_b   1.000
_cell.length_c   1.000
_cell.angle_alpha   90.00
_cell.angle_beta   90.00
_cell.angle_gamma   90.00
#
_symmetry.space_group_name_H-M   'P 1'
#
loop_
_entity.id
_entity.type
_entity.pdbx_description
1 polymer ?
#
loop_
_entity_poly.entity_id
_entity_poly.type
_entity_poly.pdbx_seq_one_letter_code
_entity_poly.pdbx_strand_id
1 'polypeptide(L)'
;LSTYHVYGAHKLNPLQLTEDSPLRASQSFPELADAVELDHAATTFMWKHREVRTTILRPVNVVGKHVRNTICSLLRSGICPKVFGFDPLMQFMDEKDLARALILALENPISGIFNVAGEGVVALSHAIRHAQALAVPIPPLITASIVRLLSEFTSVGFPPYLMEYFKYPTVVNDDPFRKTFGYQPKVKTIQSLANLGPITERKIVPLRSSDDSV
;
A
#
# COMPACT_ATOMS: atom_id res chain seq x y z
N LEU A 1 9.95 7.55 2.35
CA LEU A 1 8.88 6.82 1.65
C LEU A 1 7.62 6.98 2.48
N SER A 2 6.53 7.46 1.87
CA SER A 2 5.21 7.60 2.52
C SER A 2 4.32 6.41 2.13
N THR A 3 3.01 6.48 2.38
CA THR A 3 2.04 5.44 2.00
C THR A 3 0.74 6.07 1.52
N TYR A 4 0.05 5.48 0.55
CA TYR A 4 -1.26 5.98 0.12
C TYR A 4 -2.35 5.86 1.21
N HIS A 5 -2.10 5.08 2.28
CA HIS A 5 -3.03 4.98 3.40
C HIS A 5 -3.26 6.34 4.09
N VAL A 6 -2.35 7.31 3.94
CA VAL A 6 -2.50 8.67 4.49
C VAL A 6 -3.76 9.43 4.00
N TYR A 7 -4.31 9.07 2.83
CA TYR A 7 -5.55 9.68 2.33
C TYR A 7 -6.79 9.26 3.13
N GLY A 8 -6.78 8.06 3.72
CA GLY A 8 -7.95 7.46 4.38
C GLY A 8 -9.03 7.01 3.38
N ALA A 9 -9.68 5.88 3.66
CA ALA A 9 -10.80 5.42 2.85
C ALA A 9 -12.10 6.10 3.31
N HIS A 10 -12.70 6.93 2.47
CA HIS A 10 -13.90 7.68 2.85
C HIS A 10 -14.94 7.73 1.72
N LYS A 11 -16.22 7.75 2.09
CA LYS A 11 -17.37 7.79 1.17
C LYS A 11 -17.37 8.98 0.20
N LEU A 12 -16.74 10.09 0.60
CA LEU A 12 -16.63 11.32 -0.19
C LEU A 12 -15.31 11.43 -0.95
N ASN A 13 -14.51 10.36 -1.01
CA ASN A 13 -13.30 10.40 -1.81
C ASN A 13 -13.66 10.48 -3.30
N PRO A 14 -12.96 11.31 -4.08
CA PRO A 14 -13.09 11.31 -5.53
C PRO A 14 -12.68 9.95 -6.08
N LEU A 15 -13.12 9.65 -7.31
CA LEU A 15 -12.77 8.40 -7.99
C LEU A 15 -11.26 8.21 -8.16
N GLN A 16 -10.51 9.30 -8.27
CA GLN A 16 -9.06 9.31 -8.31
C GLN A 16 -8.52 10.38 -7.36
N LEU A 17 -7.69 9.96 -6.41
CA LEU A 17 -7.00 10.82 -5.47
C LEU A 17 -5.71 11.35 -6.11
N THR A 18 -5.60 12.66 -6.16
CA THR A 18 -4.38 13.37 -6.53
C THR A 18 -3.50 13.61 -5.29
N GLU A 19 -2.26 13.97 -5.50
CA GLU A 19 -1.27 14.29 -4.46
C GLU A 19 -1.70 15.45 -3.54
N ASP A 20 -2.51 16.38 -4.07
CA ASP A 20 -3.10 17.52 -3.37
C ASP A 20 -4.35 17.15 -2.54
N SER A 21 -4.81 15.90 -2.60
CA SER A 21 -5.97 15.45 -1.85
C SER A 21 -5.70 15.50 -0.34
N PRO A 22 -6.70 15.89 0.48
CA PRO A 22 -6.50 16.04 1.92
C PRO A 22 -6.17 14.70 2.58
N LEU A 23 -5.20 14.72 3.51
CA LEU A 23 -4.81 13.56 4.30
C LEU A 23 -5.82 13.35 5.43
N ARG A 24 -6.82 12.49 5.22
CA ARG A 24 -7.90 12.25 6.21
C ARG A 24 -7.65 11.06 7.13
N ALA A 25 -6.60 10.27 6.90
CA ALA A 25 -6.38 9.03 7.65
C ALA A 25 -6.19 9.25 9.16
N SER A 26 -5.57 10.36 9.55
CA SER A 26 -5.34 10.70 10.96
C SER A 26 -6.63 10.98 11.74
N GLN A 27 -7.72 11.35 11.06
CA GLN A 27 -9.02 11.60 11.70
C GLN A 27 -9.77 10.31 11.97
N SER A 28 -9.56 9.29 11.14
CA SER A 28 -10.28 8.01 11.24
C SER A 28 -9.53 6.97 12.07
N PHE A 29 -8.19 6.95 12.04
CA PHE A 29 -7.40 5.86 12.62
C PHE A 29 -6.10 6.33 13.30
N PRO A 30 -5.97 6.15 14.63
CA PRO A 30 -4.73 6.45 15.36
C PRO A 30 -3.51 5.69 14.83
N GLU A 31 -3.70 4.47 14.33
CA GLU A 31 -2.64 3.62 13.77
C GLU A 31 -1.98 4.22 12.51
N LEU A 32 -2.70 5.12 11.82
CA LEU A 32 -2.19 5.83 10.65
C LEU A 32 -1.75 7.26 10.98
N ALA A 33 -1.93 7.72 12.23
CA ALA A 33 -1.55 9.06 12.66
C ALA A 33 -0.04 9.26 12.48
N ASP A 34 0.78 8.33 12.94
CA ASP A 34 2.25 8.39 12.79
C ASP A 34 2.69 8.51 11.32
N ALA A 35 2.02 7.79 10.42
CA ALA A 35 2.33 7.84 8.99
C ALA A 35 1.94 9.20 8.38
N VAL A 36 0.81 9.77 8.80
CA VAL A 36 0.37 11.11 8.37
C VAL A 36 1.29 12.19 8.93
N GLU A 37 1.69 12.08 10.20
CA GLU A 37 2.63 13.01 10.83
C GLU A 37 4.00 12.96 10.16
N LEU A 38 4.51 11.77 9.84
CA LEU A 38 5.76 11.62 9.10
C LEU A 38 5.67 12.25 7.70
N ASP A 39 4.55 12.08 7.00
CA ASP A 39 4.32 12.70 5.69
C ASP A 39 4.23 14.23 5.78
N HIS A 40 3.53 14.76 6.80
CA HIS A 40 3.48 16.19 7.09
C HIS A 40 4.86 16.76 7.45
N ALA A 41 5.64 16.05 8.27
CA ALA A 41 7.00 16.46 8.64
C ALA A 41 7.92 16.47 7.41
N ALA A 42 7.86 15.44 6.57
CA ALA A 42 8.63 15.37 5.33
C ALA A 42 8.24 16.48 4.35
N THR A 43 6.94 16.76 4.21
CA THR A 43 6.43 17.84 3.37
C THR A 43 6.87 19.20 3.89
N THR A 44 6.81 19.41 5.21
CA THR A 44 7.30 20.64 5.87
C THR A 44 8.80 20.82 5.66
N PHE A 45 9.58 19.74 5.78
CA PHE A 45 11.02 19.77 5.52
C PHE A 45 11.31 20.16 4.07
N MET A 46 10.62 19.55 3.10
CA MET A 46 10.76 19.87 1.67
C MET A 46 10.46 21.36 1.38
N TRP A 47 9.46 21.95 2.03
CA TRP A 47 9.13 23.37 1.84
C TRP A 47 10.12 24.32 2.54
N LYS A 48 10.65 23.94 3.70
CA LYS A 48 11.62 24.73 4.46
C LYS A 48 13.02 24.70 3.82
N HIS A 49 13.44 23.54 3.34
CA HIS A 49 14.77 23.29 2.79
C HIS A 49 14.72 23.08 1.28
N ARG A 50 14.43 24.15 0.54
CA ARG A 50 14.33 24.09 -0.94
C ARG A 50 15.67 23.82 -1.62
N GLU A 51 16.77 24.02 -0.92
CA GLU A 51 18.13 23.65 -1.33
C GLU A 51 18.34 22.13 -1.38
N VAL A 52 17.55 21.36 -0.62
CA VAL A 52 17.60 19.89 -0.62
C VAL A 52 16.53 19.34 -1.54
N ARG A 53 16.94 18.71 -2.65
CA ARG A 53 16.01 18.03 -3.55
C ARG A 53 15.37 16.85 -2.85
N THR A 54 14.09 16.97 -2.54
CA THR A 54 13.35 15.99 -1.74
C THR A 54 12.15 15.47 -2.51
N THR A 55 12.12 14.16 -2.75
CA THR A 55 11.01 13.49 -3.45
C THR A 55 10.26 12.59 -2.47
N ILE A 56 8.97 12.84 -2.30
CA ILE A 56 8.09 12.06 -1.43
C ILE A 56 7.24 11.15 -2.30
N LEU A 57 7.49 9.83 -2.21
CA LEU A 57 6.70 8.83 -2.93
C LEU A 57 5.63 8.25 -2.01
N ARG A 58 4.38 8.20 -2.50
CA ARG A 58 3.22 7.55 -1.88
C ARG A 58 2.79 6.33 -2.71
N PRO A 59 3.42 5.16 -2.51
CA PRO A 59 3.05 3.95 -3.23
C PRO A 59 1.70 3.39 -2.75
N VAL A 60 1.00 2.74 -3.67
CA VAL A 60 -0.19 1.90 -3.42
C VAL A 60 0.19 0.60 -2.69
N ASN A 61 -0.77 -0.32 -2.51
CA ASN A 61 -0.51 -1.61 -1.88
C ASN A 61 0.57 -2.39 -2.61
N VAL A 62 1.72 -2.53 -1.96
CA VAL A 62 2.82 -3.30 -2.51
C VAL A 62 2.56 -4.78 -2.25
N VAL A 63 2.63 -5.59 -3.30
CA VAL A 63 2.49 -7.04 -3.27
C VAL A 63 3.76 -7.67 -3.80
N GLY A 64 4.21 -8.73 -3.15
CA GLY A 64 5.46 -9.37 -3.54
C GLY A 64 5.86 -10.41 -2.52
N LYS A 65 6.68 -11.37 -2.94
CA LYS A 65 7.06 -12.54 -2.15
C LYS A 65 7.76 -12.18 -0.84
N HIS A 66 8.44 -11.04 -0.79
CA HIS A 66 9.25 -10.61 0.35
C HIS A 66 8.60 -9.47 1.15
N VAL A 67 7.50 -8.89 0.64
CA VAL A 67 6.79 -7.81 1.32
C VAL A 67 5.94 -8.35 2.46
N ARG A 68 6.11 -7.72 3.63
CA ARG A 68 5.28 -7.93 4.82
C ARG A 68 4.50 -6.66 5.09
N ASN A 69 3.30 -6.58 4.53
CA ASN A 69 2.32 -5.56 4.88
C ASN A 69 0.99 -6.24 5.24
N THR A 70 0.09 -5.49 5.86
CA THR A 70 -1.20 -5.99 6.33
C THR A 70 -1.99 -6.70 5.23
N ILE A 71 -2.08 -6.08 4.05
CA ILE A 71 -2.84 -6.63 2.93
C ILE A 71 -2.22 -7.91 2.36
N CYS A 72 -0.89 -8.01 2.25
CA CYS A 72 -0.22 -9.26 1.85
C CYS A 72 -0.38 -10.34 2.92
N SER A 73 -0.27 -9.98 4.20
CA SER A 73 -0.46 -10.94 5.31
C SER A 73 -1.86 -11.53 5.25
N LEU A 74 -2.86 -10.68 5.04
CA LEU A 74 -4.25 -11.08 4.89
C LEU A 74 -4.48 -11.97 3.67
N LEU A 75 -4.00 -11.55 2.49
CA LEU A 75 -4.14 -12.35 1.26
C LEU A 75 -3.39 -13.69 1.36
N ARG A 76 -2.25 -13.74 2.05
CA ARG A 76 -1.49 -14.98 2.30
C ARG A 76 -2.11 -15.90 3.33
N SER A 77 -2.86 -15.37 4.28
CA SER A 77 -3.51 -16.17 5.33
C SER A 77 -4.52 -17.17 4.77
N GLY A 78 -4.90 -17.03 3.50
CA GLY A 78 -5.89 -17.87 2.83
C GLY A 78 -7.33 -17.49 3.17
N ILE A 79 -7.56 -16.55 4.09
CA ILE A 79 -8.89 -16.08 4.47
C ILE A 79 -8.90 -14.55 4.42
N CYS A 80 -9.76 -13.97 3.58
CA CYS A 80 -9.94 -12.53 3.48
C CYS A 80 -11.39 -12.15 3.83
N PRO A 81 -11.63 -11.40 4.91
CA PRO A 81 -12.95 -10.92 5.25
C PRO A 81 -13.42 -9.90 4.21
N LYS A 82 -14.65 -10.04 3.72
CA LYS A 82 -15.26 -9.12 2.75
C LYS A 82 -16.57 -8.60 3.33
N VAL A 83 -16.79 -7.29 3.33
CA VAL A 83 -18.08 -6.74 3.78
C VAL A 83 -19.15 -7.09 2.75
N PHE A 84 -20.24 -7.70 3.21
CA PHE A 84 -21.34 -8.09 2.32
C PHE A 84 -21.91 -6.87 1.58
N GLY A 85 -22.03 -6.98 0.25
CA GLY A 85 -22.52 -5.92 -0.63
C GLY A 85 -21.48 -4.90 -1.11
N PHE A 86 -20.23 -4.98 -0.64
CA PHE A 86 -19.15 -4.07 -1.07
C PHE A 86 -18.08 -4.81 -1.86
N ASP A 87 -17.62 -4.24 -2.96
CA ASP A 87 -16.48 -4.75 -3.74
C ASP A 87 -15.62 -3.58 -4.25
N PRO A 88 -14.82 -2.94 -3.36
CA PRO A 88 -14.08 -1.75 -3.72
C PRO A 88 -12.98 -2.05 -4.73
N LEU A 89 -12.70 -1.06 -5.57
CA LEU A 89 -11.54 -1.06 -6.45
C LEU A 89 -10.29 -0.74 -5.62
N MET A 90 -9.27 -1.56 -5.76
CA MET A 90 -7.98 -1.42 -5.11
C MET A 90 -6.86 -1.41 -6.16
N GLN A 91 -5.76 -0.74 -5.83
CA GLN A 91 -4.54 -0.76 -6.63
C GLN A 91 -3.46 -1.55 -5.89
N PHE A 92 -2.75 -2.36 -6.68
CA PHE A 92 -1.63 -3.15 -6.22
C PHE A 92 -0.42 -2.87 -7.10
N MET A 93 0.77 -3.00 -6.53
CA MET A 93 2.04 -2.80 -7.20
C MET A 93 3.01 -3.91 -6.82
N ASP A 94 3.79 -4.42 -7.76
CA ASP A 94 4.83 -5.39 -7.46
C ASP A 94 5.99 -4.77 -6.66
N GLU A 95 6.60 -5.56 -5.76
CA GLU A 95 7.81 -5.15 -5.03
C GLU A 95 8.96 -4.71 -5.95
N LYS A 96 9.11 -5.35 -7.11
CA LYS A 96 10.13 -4.98 -8.11
C LYS A 96 9.80 -3.66 -8.79
N ASP A 97 8.52 -3.37 -8.97
CA ASP A 97 8.06 -2.15 -9.62
C ASP A 97 8.24 -0.95 -8.68
N LEU A 98 8.00 -1.14 -7.38
CA LEU A 98 8.38 -0.16 -6.37
C LEU A 98 9.89 0.10 -6.36
N ALA A 99 10.72 -0.94 -6.40
CA ALA A 99 12.17 -0.77 -6.44
C ALA A 99 12.62 0.03 -7.66
N ARG A 100 12.02 -0.21 -8.83
CA ARG A 100 12.28 0.58 -10.04
C ARG A 100 11.83 2.03 -9.90
N ALA A 101 10.66 2.28 -9.29
CA ALA A 101 10.19 3.63 -9.03
C ALA A 101 11.15 4.40 -8.10
N LEU A 102 11.68 3.73 -7.07
CA LEU A 102 12.68 4.31 -6.17
C LEU A 102 13.99 4.64 -6.90
N ILE A 103 14.49 3.73 -7.73
CA ILE A 103 15.71 3.97 -8.53
C ILE A 103 15.50 5.18 -9.46
N LEU A 104 14.38 5.27 -10.17
CA LEU A 104 14.08 6.41 -11.05
C LEU A 104 14.01 7.74 -10.29
N ALA A 105 13.44 7.74 -9.09
CA ALA A 105 13.37 8.92 -8.24
C ALA A 105 14.74 9.36 -7.72
N LEU A 106 15.64 8.40 -7.47
CA LEU A 106 17.02 8.68 -7.05
C LEU A 106 17.90 9.16 -8.22
N GLU A 107 17.74 8.59 -9.41
CA GLU A 107 18.49 8.97 -10.62
C GLU A 107 18.08 10.34 -11.17
N ASN A 108 16.80 10.71 -11.00
CA ASN A 108 16.27 12.00 -11.44
C ASN A 108 15.69 12.76 -10.24
N PRO A 109 16.52 13.40 -9.38
CA PRO A 109 16.01 14.00 -8.16
C PRO A 109 15.17 15.24 -8.51
N ILE A 110 13.86 15.07 -8.50
CA ILE A 110 12.86 16.11 -8.76
C ILE A 110 12.09 16.30 -7.46
N SER A 111 12.11 17.53 -6.94
CA SER A 111 11.39 17.84 -5.71
C SER A 111 9.89 17.79 -5.94
N GLY A 112 9.17 17.09 -5.06
CA GLY A 112 7.72 16.97 -5.16
C GLY A 112 7.17 15.75 -4.44
N ILE A 113 5.84 15.72 -4.36
CA ILE A 113 5.07 14.60 -3.86
C ILE A 113 4.51 13.87 -5.07
N PHE A 114 4.62 12.55 -5.09
CA PHE A 114 4.17 11.73 -6.21
C PHE A 114 3.49 10.45 -5.70
N ASN A 115 2.30 10.18 -6.22
CA ASN A 115 1.65 8.89 -6.07
C ASN A 115 2.26 7.88 -7.04
N VAL A 116 2.44 6.64 -6.59
CA VAL A 116 3.00 5.59 -7.44
C VAL A 116 2.08 4.39 -7.41
N ALA A 117 1.57 3.99 -8.57
CA ALA A 117 0.66 2.85 -8.71
C ALA A 117 1.23 1.76 -9.65
N GLY A 118 0.68 0.55 -9.53
CA GLY A 118 0.98 -0.56 -10.43
C GLY A 118 0.11 -0.55 -11.69
N GLU A 119 -0.02 -1.70 -12.34
CA GLU A 119 -0.83 -1.83 -13.55
C GLU A 119 -2.33 -1.90 -13.20
N GLY A 120 -3.03 -0.80 -13.44
CA GLY A 120 -4.50 -0.74 -13.39
C GLY A 120 -5.11 -0.82 -12.00
N VAL A 121 -6.40 -1.10 -11.97
CA VAL A 121 -7.22 -1.25 -10.76
C VAL A 121 -7.87 -2.62 -10.77
N VAL A 122 -8.00 -3.24 -9.60
CA VAL A 122 -8.58 -4.58 -9.45
C VAL A 122 -9.60 -4.56 -8.31
N ALA A 123 -10.78 -5.17 -8.55
CA ALA A 123 -11.78 -5.33 -7.50
C ALA A 123 -11.27 -6.27 -6.41
N LEU A 124 -11.63 -6.02 -5.15
CA LEU A 124 -11.21 -6.85 -4.01
C LEU A 124 -11.52 -8.34 -4.22
N SER A 125 -12.72 -8.68 -4.72
CA SER A 125 -13.10 -10.06 -5.05
C SER A 125 -12.14 -10.75 -6.03
N HIS A 126 -11.69 -10.01 -7.04
CA HIS A 126 -10.79 -10.51 -8.07
C HIS A 126 -9.37 -10.66 -7.51
N ALA A 127 -8.94 -9.74 -6.65
CA ALA A 127 -7.66 -9.82 -5.97
C ALA A 127 -7.59 -11.04 -5.04
N ILE A 128 -8.64 -11.28 -4.24
CA ILE A 128 -8.74 -12.46 -3.35
C ILE A 128 -8.68 -13.77 -4.16
N ARG A 129 -9.42 -13.84 -5.28
CA ARG A 129 -9.42 -15.02 -6.16
C ARG A 129 -8.04 -15.30 -6.74
N HIS A 130 -7.34 -14.27 -7.22
CA HIS A 130 -5.99 -14.44 -7.76
C HIS A 130 -4.93 -14.76 -6.72
N ALA A 131 -5.12 -14.29 -5.48
CA ALA A 131 -4.30 -14.66 -4.34
C ALA A 131 -4.61 -16.06 -3.79
N GLN A 132 -5.57 -16.80 -4.38
CA GLN A 132 -6.02 -18.12 -3.92
C GLN A 132 -6.56 -18.12 -2.47
N ALA A 133 -7.09 -16.99 -2.01
CA ALA A 133 -7.71 -16.85 -0.71
C ALA A 133 -9.23 -17.03 -0.78
N LEU A 134 -9.83 -17.44 0.34
CA LEU A 134 -11.28 -17.57 0.51
C LEU A 134 -11.86 -16.22 0.98
N ALA A 135 -12.81 -15.69 0.22
CA ALA A 135 -13.57 -14.50 0.63
C ALA A 135 -14.66 -14.90 1.63
N VAL A 136 -14.57 -14.43 2.87
CA VAL A 136 -15.58 -14.67 3.91
C VAL A 136 -16.50 -13.45 4.01
N PRO A 137 -17.77 -13.53 3.60
CA PRO A 137 -18.69 -12.41 3.68
C PRO A 137 -19.06 -12.12 5.14
N ILE A 138 -18.79 -10.91 5.59
CA ILE A 138 -19.15 -10.38 6.91
C ILE A 138 -20.38 -9.47 6.77
N PRO A 139 -21.49 -9.75 7.46
CA PRO A 139 -22.62 -8.83 7.54
C PRO A 139 -22.20 -7.48 8.16
N PRO A 140 -22.67 -6.34 7.62
CA PRO A 140 -22.30 -5.01 8.11
C PRO A 140 -22.58 -4.80 9.61
N LEU A 141 -23.64 -5.44 10.13
CA LEU A 141 -24.12 -5.27 11.50
C LEU A 141 -23.16 -5.84 12.56
N ILE A 142 -22.41 -6.89 12.22
CA ILE A 142 -21.49 -7.59 13.13
C ILE A 142 -20.02 -7.34 12.80
N THR A 143 -19.74 -6.45 11.85
CA THR A 143 -18.39 -6.21 11.34
C THR A 143 -17.44 -5.76 12.45
N ALA A 144 -17.86 -4.83 13.32
CA ALA A 144 -17.02 -4.34 14.41
C ALA A 144 -16.64 -5.43 15.43
N SER A 145 -17.60 -6.30 15.78
CA SER A 145 -17.38 -7.38 16.74
C SER A 145 -16.48 -8.48 16.17
N ILE A 146 -16.69 -8.87 14.90
CA ILE A 146 -15.84 -9.86 14.22
C ILE A 146 -14.43 -9.32 14.02
N VAL A 147 -14.26 -8.04 13.71
CA VAL A 147 -12.94 -7.41 13.57
C VAL A 147 -12.15 -7.46 14.88
N ARG A 148 -12.76 -7.10 16.01
CA ARG A 148 -12.10 -7.19 17.32
C ARG A 148 -11.71 -8.64 17.64
N LEU A 149 -12.63 -9.57 17.42
CA LEU A 149 -12.37 -10.99 17.65
C LEU A 149 -11.23 -11.52 16.75
N LEU A 150 -11.23 -11.18 15.46
CA LEU A 150 -10.18 -11.58 14.52
C LEU A 150 -8.83 -10.94 14.84
N SER A 151 -8.83 -9.68 15.30
CA SER A 151 -7.62 -8.98 15.74
C SER A 151 -6.98 -9.67 16.96
N GLU A 152 -7.80 -10.19 17.88
CA GLU A 152 -7.34 -10.92 19.06
C GLU A 152 -6.96 -12.39 18.79
N PHE A 153 -7.69 -13.08 17.90
CA PHE A 153 -7.51 -14.52 17.67
C PHE A 153 -6.57 -14.89 16.52
N THR A 154 -6.37 -14.01 15.55
CA THR A 154 -5.49 -14.33 14.41
C THR A 154 -4.13 -13.70 14.62
N SER A 155 -3.06 -14.50 14.53
CA SER A 155 -1.67 -14.00 14.43
C SER A 155 -1.43 -13.09 13.23
N VAL A 156 -2.45 -12.91 12.38
CA VAL A 156 -2.47 -12.09 11.17
C VAL A 156 -2.89 -10.65 11.48
N GLY A 157 -3.44 -10.36 12.68
CA GLY A 157 -3.67 -9.01 13.20
C GLY A 157 -4.45 -8.13 12.23
N PHE A 158 -5.77 -8.31 12.15
CA PHE A 158 -6.61 -7.54 11.25
C PHE A 158 -6.83 -6.11 11.79
N PRO A 159 -6.27 -5.06 11.16
CA PRO A 159 -6.39 -3.71 11.70
C PRO A 159 -7.78 -3.15 11.40
N PRO A 160 -8.42 -2.46 12.36
CA PRO A 160 -9.72 -1.85 12.16
C PRO A 160 -9.77 -0.90 10.96
N TYR A 161 -8.66 -0.21 10.65
CA TYR A 161 -8.59 0.72 9.52
C TYR A 161 -8.87 0.06 8.17
N LEU A 162 -8.48 -1.21 8.00
CA LEU A 162 -8.60 -1.92 6.74
C LEU A 162 -10.08 -2.14 6.33
N MET A 163 -11.02 -2.04 7.27
CA MET A 163 -12.46 -2.13 6.97
C MET A 163 -13.01 -0.99 6.17
N GLU A 164 -12.52 0.23 6.40
CA GLU A 164 -12.96 1.35 5.56
C GLU A 164 -12.43 1.19 4.14
N TYR A 165 -11.21 0.67 3.96
CA TYR A 165 -10.66 0.33 2.65
C TYR A 165 -11.43 -0.81 1.96
N PHE A 166 -12.09 -1.69 2.72
CA PHE A 166 -12.95 -2.75 2.19
C PHE A 166 -14.38 -2.29 1.87
N LYS A 167 -14.75 -1.08 2.29
CA LYS A 167 -16.05 -0.45 1.98
C LYS A 167 -15.93 0.59 0.88
N TYR A 168 -14.89 1.44 0.93
CA TYR A 168 -14.75 2.59 0.06
C TYR A 168 -13.51 2.47 -0.85
N PRO A 169 -13.67 2.63 -2.17
CA PRO A 169 -12.55 2.58 -3.09
C PRO A 169 -11.58 3.72 -2.81
N THR A 170 -10.29 3.40 -2.83
CA THR A 170 -9.21 4.37 -2.68
C THR A 170 -8.25 4.15 -3.83
N VAL A 171 -8.49 4.86 -4.93
CA VAL A 171 -7.70 4.80 -6.15
C VAL A 171 -6.93 6.11 -6.27
N VAL A 172 -5.62 6.04 -6.47
CA VAL A 172 -4.74 7.19 -6.66
C VAL A 172 -4.44 7.39 -8.14
N ASN A 173 -4.23 8.64 -8.52
CA ASN A 173 -3.71 9.01 -9.82
C ASN A 173 -2.17 9.02 -9.79
N ASP A 174 -1.51 8.21 -10.61
CA ASP A 174 -0.05 8.14 -10.74
C ASP A 174 0.47 8.80 -12.04
N ASP A 175 -0.39 9.47 -12.81
CA ASP A 175 -0.02 10.20 -14.03
C ASP A 175 1.13 11.20 -13.84
N PRO A 176 1.17 12.01 -12.75
CA PRO A 176 2.29 12.93 -12.54
C PRO A 176 3.63 12.20 -12.45
N PHE A 177 3.68 11.08 -11.72
CA PHE A 177 4.91 10.29 -11.60
C PHE A 177 5.32 9.67 -12.95
N ARG A 178 4.36 9.13 -13.71
CA ARG A 178 4.63 8.54 -15.03
C ARG A 178 5.19 9.56 -16.01
N LYS A 179 4.59 10.75 -16.07
CA LYS A 179 5.00 11.83 -16.98
C LYS A 179 6.36 12.41 -16.60
N THR A 180 6.62 12.58 -15.31
CA THR A 180 7.84 13.21 -14.82
C THR A 180 9.05 12.28 -14.85
N PHE A 181 8.88 11.00 -14.49
CA PHE A 181 9.98 10.05 -14.35
C PHE A 181 10.03 8.99 -15.47
N GLY A 182 9.11 9.04 -16.45
CA GLY A 182 8.98 8.03 -17.49
C GLY A 182 8.62 6.63 -16.95
N TYR A 183 8.05 6.57 -15.75
CA TYR A 183 7.76 5.31 -15.09
C TYR A 183 6.63 4.54 -15.78
N GLN A 184 6.85 3.25 -15.98
CA GLN A 184 5.82 2.31 -16.41
C GLN A 184 5.91 0.99 -15.60
N PRO A 185 4.78 0.50 -15.07
CA PRO A 185 4.74 -0.82 -14.44
C PRO A 185 5.06 -1.88 -15.50
N LYS A 186 5.89 -2.86 -15.12
CA LYS A 186 6.35 -3.95 -15.99
C LYS A 186 5.72 -5.27 -15.56
N VAL A 187 5.42 -5.40 -14.27
CA VAL A 187 4.81 -6.59 -13.73
C VAL A 187 3.30 -6.40 -13.72
N LYS A 188 2.59 -7.39 -14.26
CA LYS A 188 1.13 -7.35 -14.26
C LYS A 188 0.59 -7.58 -12.87
N THR A 189 -0.40 -6.78 -12.46
CA THR A 189 -1.00 -6.87 -11.12
C THR A 189 -1.51 -8.27 -10.80
N ILE A 190 -2.16 -8.93 -11.76
CA ILE A 190 -2.66 -10.31 -11.61
C ILE A 190 -1.51 -11.29 -11.36
N GLN A 191 -0.38 -11.10 -12.04
CA GLN A 191 0.79 -11.95 -11.89
C GLN A 191 1.43 -11.76 -10.50
N SER A 192 1.53 -10.53 -10.01
CA SER A 192 2.01 -10.25 -8.65
C SER A 192 1.13 -10.86 -7.58
N LEU A 193 -0.20 -10.80 -7.75
CA LEU A 193 -1.15 -11.41 -6.83
C LEU A 193 -1.06 -12.94 -6.83
N ALA A 194 -0.93 -13.57 -8.01
CA ALA A 194 -0.73 -15.01 -8.12
C ALA A 194 0.61 -15.47 -7.51
N ASN A 195 1.63 -14.62 -7.55
CA ASN A 195 2.97 -14.90 -7.01
C ASN A 195 3.11 -14.67 -5.51
N LEU A 196 2.03 -14.31 -4.80
CA LEU A 196 2.09 -14.01 -3.36
C LEU A 196 2.66 -15.17 -2.54
N GLY A 197 2.29 -16.41 -2.90
CA GLY A 197 2.78 -17.70 -2.36
C GLY A 197 2.82 -17.80 -0.82
N PRO A 198 3.08 -18.98 -0.25
CA PRO A 198 3.48 -19.06 1.14
C PRO A 198 4.82 -18.32 1.33
N ILE A 199 5.01 -17.67 2.49
CA ILE A 199 6.25 -16.95 2.81
C ILE A 199 7.41 -17.93 2.71
N THR A 200 8.25 -17.79 1.68
CA THR A 200 9.52 -18.50 1.66
C THR A 200 10.47 -17.74 2.56
N GLU A 201 10.70 -18.24 3.77
CA GLU A 201 11.79 -17.77 4.61
C GLU A 201 13.10 -17.94 3.85
N ARG A 202 13.76 -16.83 3.51
CA ARG A 202 15.20 -16.89 3.23
C ARG A 202 15.92 -16.69 4.56
N LYS A 203 16.76 -17.67 4.91
CA LYS A 203 17.90 -17.47 5.79
C LYS A 203 18.56 -16.15 5.40
N ILE A 204 18.65 -15.25 6.37
CA ILE A 204 19.42 -14.01 6.26
C ILE A 204 20.84 -14.45 5.87
N VAL A 205 21.24 -14.18 4.62
CA VAL A 205 22.65 -14.30 4.24
C VAL A 205 23.32 -13.12 4.92
N PRO A 206 24.23 -13.34 5.89
CA PRO A 206 24.92 -12.23 6.52
C PRO A 206 25.66 -11.46 5.43
N LEU A 207 25.49 -10.14 5.45
CA LEU A 207 26.30 -9.22 4.64
C LEU A 207 27.76 -9.56 4.94
N ARG A 208 28.45 -10.13 3.96
CA ARG A 208 29.90 -10.37 4.03
C ARG A 208 30.52 -9.00 4.27
N SER A 209 31.05 -8.78 5.47
CA SER A 209 31.90 -7.64 5.78
C SER A 209 33.08 -7.69 4.81
N SER A 210 33.12 -6.76 3.88
CA SER A 210 34.33 -6.40 3.16
C SER A 210 35.20 -5.60 4.12
N ASP A 211 35.94 -6.31 4.96
CA ASP A 211 37.13 -5.81 5.66
C ASP A 211 38.07 -7.01 5.78
N ASP A 212 39.07 -7.04 4.90
CA ASP A 212 40.39 -7.65 5.12
C ASP A 212 41.24 -7.30 3.90
N SER A 213 41.74 -6.06 3.90
CA SER A 213 42.87 -5.62 3.09
C SER A 213 43.75 -4.72 3.94
N VAL A 214 44.59 -5.33 4.79
CA VAL A 214 45.96 -4.88 5.13
C VAL A 214 46.79 -6.12 5.48
#